data_AF-A0A238WXY2-F1
#
_entry.id   AF-A0A238WXY2-F1
#
_cell.length_a   1.000
_cell.length_b   1.000
_cell.length_c   1.000
_cell.angle_alpha   90.00
_cell.angle_beta   90.00
_cell.angle_gamma   90.00
#
_symmetry.space_group_name_H-M   'P 1'
#
loop_
_entity.id
_entity.type
_entity.pdbx_description
1 polymer ?
#
loop_
_entity_poly.entity_id
_entity_poly.type
_entity_poly.pdbx_seq_one_letter_code
_entity_poly.pdbx_strand_id
1 'polypeptide(L)'
;MQAIPVKVKNVNVYPYIDWNGGGVGPVILPVVEGASGTYAVGTLIRSVFYNLDLQTKNSKLGIHQKYVAIGETEDGTPFTTPWMYSTNVTNEAEFGRTITLNQPNSEAISAVSVPPYITLGPLTDITVSQLFPAPAIGERLLIENGSGNVIATRTGTPHEMGVEVISGNRSGKLVVGMKNIIISGKNKEGKTVTFGHLTCLNPNEPAIFLHQFGSNE
;
A
#
# COMPACT_ATOMS: atom_id res chain seq x y z
N MET A 1 -24.25 26.84 1.77
CA MET A 1 -24.89 26.35 0.53
C MET A 1 -25.06 24.85 0.67
N GLN A 2 -26.27 24.33 0.43
CA GLN A 2 -26.53 22.88 0.45
C GLN A 2 -25.75 22.22 -0.69
N ALA A 3 -25.10 21.09 -0.44
CA ALA A 3 -24.35 20.37 -1.47
C ALA A 3 -25.32 19.85 -2.53
N ILE A 4 -25.15 20.26 -3.78
CA ILE A 4 -25.95 19.75 -4.90
C ILE A 4 -25.19 18.55 -5.47
N PRO A 5 -25.74 17.33 -5.41
CA PRO A 5 -25.10 16.16 -6.00
C PRO A 5 -25.07 16.28 -7.53
N VAL A 6 -23.88 16.16 -8.10
CA VAL A 6 -23.65 16.13 -9.55
C VAL A 6 -23.33 14.71 -9.96
N LYS A 7 -23.95 14.23 -11.03
CA LYS A 7 -23.65 12.89 -11.56
C LYS A 7 -22.27 12.87 -12.20
N VAL A 8 -21.54 11.78 -11.94
CA VAL A 8 -20.17 11.55 -12.41
C VAL A 8 -20.03 10.17 -13.05
N LYS A 9 -19.14 10.07 -14.04
CA LYS A 9 -18.84 8.87 -14.83
C LYS A 9 -17.33 8.72 -15.02
N ASN A 10 -16.90 7.53 -15.45
CA ASN A 10 -15.48 7.21 -15.68
C ASN A 10 -14.59 7.51 -14.47
N VAL A 11 -15.13 7.34 -13.25
CA VAL A 11 -14.42 7.69 -12.02
C VAL A 11 -13.43 6.59 -11.65
N ASN A 12 -12.17 6.98 -11.58
CA ASN A 12 -11.07 6.16 -11.09
C ASN A 12 -10.68 6.63 -9.69
N VAL A 13 -10.59 5.70 -8.74
CA VAL A 13 -10.20 5.99 -7.35
C VAL A 13 -8.81 5.45 -7.09
N TYR A 14 -7.94 6.28 -6.52
CA TYR A 14 -6.55 5.98 -6.22
C TYR A 14 -6.31 6.11 -4.71
N PRO A 15 -5.50 5.25 -4.08
CA PRO A 15 -5.08 5.45 -2.70
C PRO A 15 -4.26 6.74 -2.60
N TYR A 16 -4.56 7.56 -1.58
CA TYR A 16 -3.83 8.80 -1.33
C TYR A 16 -2.55 8.52 -0.57
N ILE A 17 -1.44 9.07 -1.07
CA ILE A 17 -0.11 8.95 -0.47
C ILE A 17 0.41 10.35 -0.20
N ASP A 18 0.76 10.63 1.05
CA ASP A 18 1.44 11.86 1.40
C ASP A 18 2.90 11.77 0.93
N TRP A 19 3.21 12.47 -0.17
CA TRP A 19 4.48 12.39 -0.87
C TRP A 19 5.34 13.59 -0.52
N ASN A 20 6.26 13.39 0.42
CA ASN A 20 7.16 14.44 0.91
C ASN A 20 8.49 14.53 0.12
N GLY A 21 8.70 13.69 -0.89
CA GLY A 21 9.88 13.74 -1.74
C GLY A 21 9.62 14.62 -2.96
N GLY A 22 10.41 15.66 -3.21
CA GLY A 22 10.20 16.61 -4.33
C GLY A 22 10.43 16.06 -5.74
N GLY A 23 10.01 14.82 -6.06
CA GLY A 23 10.17 14.14 -7.34
C GLY A 23 8.87 13.55 -7.90
N VAL A 24 8.97 12.80 -9.01
CA VAL A 24 7.84 12.11 -9.66
C VAL A 24 7.31 11.01 -8.73
N GLY A 25 6.06 11.14 -8.29
CA GLY A 25 5.42 10.19 -7.39
C GLY A 25 5.30 8.78 -7.99
N PRO A 26 5.06 7.75 -7.16
CA PRO A 26 4.90 6.38 -7.63
C PRO A 26 3.72 6.26 -8.60
N VAL A 27 3.80 5.33 -9.55
CA VAL A 27 2.66 4.98 -10.40
C VAL A 27 1.65 4.25 -9.54
N ILE A 28 0.60 4.97 -9.11
CA ILE A 28 -0.47 4.42 -8.30
C ILE A 28 -1.54 3.85 -9.23
N LEU A 29 -1.79 2.54 -9.12
CA LEU A 29 -2.90 1.91 -9.81
C LEU A 29 -4.23 2.24 -9.13
N PRO A 30 -5.31 2.45 -9.89
CA PRO A 30 -6.62 2.70 -9.33
C PRO A 30 -7.16 1.45 -8.63
N VAL A 31 -7.77 1.65 -7.46
CA VAL A 31 -8.49 0.61 -6.68
C VAL A 31 -9.93 0.44 -7.14
N VAL A 32 -10.47 1.44 -7.83
CA VAL A 32 -11.76 1.42 -8.52
C VAL A 32 -11.53 2.02 -9.89
N GLU A 33 -11.96 1.33 -10.95
CA GLU A 33 -11.83 1.79 -12.34
C GLU A 33 -13.20 1.97 -12.98
N GLY A 34 -13.39 3.10 -13.67
CA GLY A 34 -14.57 3.35 -14.51
C GLY A 34 -15.91 3.39 -13.77
N ALA A 35 -15.90 3.72 -12.47
CA ALA A 35 -17.13 3.79 -11.69
C ALA A 35 -17.99 5.00 -12.07
N SER A 36 -19.27 4.92 -11.72
CA SER A 36 -20.23 6.03 -11.90
C SER A 36 -20.99 6.25 -10.59
N GLY A 37 -21.46 7.47 -10.38
CA GLY A 37 -22.14 7.82 -9.14
C GLY A 37 -22.41 9.31 -9.00
N THR A 38 -22.33 9.81 -7.78
CA THR A 38 -22.61 11.22 -7.46
C THR A 38 -21.48 11.85 -6.67
N TYR A 39 -21.11 13.07 -7.06
CA TYR A 39 -20.14 13.89 -6.35
C TYR A 39 -20.82 15.17 -5.89
N ALA A 40 -20.67 15.52 -4.61
CA ALA A 40 -21.27 16.70 -4.02
C ALA A 40 -20.22 17.51 -3.25
N VAL A 41 -20.22 18.82 -3.48
CA VAL A 41 -19.42 19.78 -2.72
C VAL A 41 -20.34 20.76 -2.02
N GLY A 42 -20.22 20.85 -0.70
CA GLY A 42 -21.00 21.74 0.14
C GLY A 42 -20.10 22.70 0.90
N THR A 43 -20.64 23.85 1.28
CA THR A 43 -19.97 24.81 2.16
C THR A 43 -20.92 25.25 3.25
N LEU A 44 -20.47 25.14 4.50
CA LEU A 44 -21.17 25.65 5.67
C LEU A 44 -20.20 26.47 6.51
N ILE A 45 -20.46 27.78 6.61
CA ILE A 45 -19.67 28.72 7.41
C ILE A 45 -18.19 28.73 6.97
N ARG A 46 -17.32 28.04 7.72
CA ARG A 46 -15.88 27.92 7.46
C ARG A 46 -15.46 26.51 7.06
N SER A 47 -16.42 25.63 6.83
CA SER A 47 -16.18 24.23 6.49
C SER A 47 -16.63 23.92 5.07
N VAL A 48 -15.79 23.21 4.34
CA VAL A 48 -16.09 22.65 3.01
C VAL A 48 -16.27 21.14 3.18
N PHE A 49 -17.36 20.60 2.64
CA PHE A 49 -17.70 19.19 2.68
C PHE A 49 -17.61 18.60 1.27
N TYR A 50 -16.98 17.45 1.16
CA TYR A 50 -16.85 16.69 -0.07
C TYR A 50 -17.43 15.31 0.17
N ASN A 51 -18.40 14.92 -0.64
CA ASN A 51 -18.98 13.58 -0.62
C ASN A 51 -18.92 12.99 -2.03
N LEU A 52 -18.50 11.73 -2.13
CA LEU A 52 -18.48 10.98 -3.38
C LEU A 52 -19.09 9.61 -3.13
N ASP A 53 -20.17 9.30 -3.83
CA ASP A 53 -20.86 8.02 -3.74
C ASP A 53 -20.71 7.32 -5.08
N LEU A 54 -20.13 6.12 -5.10
CA LEU A 54 -19.86 5.35 -6.31
C LEU A 54 -20.55 4.01 -6.28
N GLN A 55 -21.16 3.64 -7.41
CA GLN A 55 -21.64 2.28 -7.63
C GLN A 55 -20.47 1.41 -8.04
N THR A 56 -20.03 0.52 -7.16
CA THR A 56 -18.86 -0.34 -7.39
C THR A 56 -19.21 -1.80 -7.23
N LYS A 57 -18.84 -2.64 -8.21
CA LYS A 57 -18.89 -4.10 -8.06
C LYS A 57 -17.49 -4.58 -7.67
N ASN A 58 -17.32 -5.13 -6.47
CA ASN A 58 -16.06 -5.68 -5.95
C ASN A 58 -14.92 -4.68 -5.75
N SER A 59 -15.15 -3.62 -4.98
CA SER A 59 -14.09 -2.68 -4.61
C SER A 59 -13.23 -3.23 -3.45
N LYS A 60 -11.91 -3.34 -3.64
CA LYS A 60 -10.95 -3.63 -2.56
C LYS A 60 -10.65 -2.38 -1.72
N LEU A 61 -11.69 -1.69 -1.26
CA LEU A 61 -11.55 -0.48 -0.47
C LEU A 61 -11.41 -0.86 1.01
N GLY A 62 -10.41 -0.27 1.67
CA GLY A 62 -10.34 -0.26 3.12
C GLY A 62 -11.15 0.90 3.70
N ILE A 63 -12.02 0.60 4.68
CA ILE A 63 -12.79 1.59 5.44
C ILE A 63 -11.80 2.52 6.17
N HIS A 64 -12.14 3.81 6.25
CA HIS A 64 -11.36 4.88 6.88
C HIS A 64 -9.98 5.14 6.27
N GLN A 65 -9.69 4.60 5.07
CA GLN A 65 -8.48 4.94 4.33
C GLN A 65 -8.68 6.19 3.46
N LYS A 66 -7.58 6.87 3.12
CA LYS A 66 -7.58 8.09 2.29
C LYS A 66 -7.45 7.74 0.81
N TYR A 67 -8.31 8.33 -0.01
CA TYR A 67 -8.34 8.12 -1.46
C TYR A 67 -8.54 9.43 -2.21
N VAL A 68 -8.05 9.51 -3.44
CA VAL A 68 -8.34 10.58 -4.41
C VAL A 68 -9.09 9.98 -5.57
N ALA A 69 -10.07 10.69 -6.09
CA ALA A 69 -10.83 10.28 -7.25
C ALA A 69 -10.60 11.27 -8.41
N ILE A 70 -10.44 10.71 -9.61
CA ILE A 70 -10.35 11.44 -10.87
C ILE A 70 -11.42 10.88 -11.78
N GLY A 71 -12.19 11.74 -12.42
CA GLY A 71 -13.24 11.31 -13.33
C GLY A 71 -13.82 12.47 -14.09
N GLU A 72 -15.00 12.26 -14.66
CA GLU A 72 -15.70 13.26 -15.45
C GLU A 72 -17.13 13.43 -14.94
N THR A 73 -17.67 14.64 -15.02
CA THR A 73 -19.10 14.87 -14.84
C THR A 73 -19.89 14.25 -15.98
N GLU A 74 -21.22 14.16 -15.85
CA GLU A 74 -22.09 13.68 -16.93
C GLU A 74 -21.86 14.48 -18.24
N ASP A 75 -21.62 15.78 -18.12
CA ASP A 75 -21.31 16.72 -19.20
C ASP A 75 -19.88 16.57 -19.78
N GLY A 76 -19.07 15.66 -19.25
CA GLY A 76 -17.70 15.40 -19.72
C GLY A 76 -16.65 16.37 -19.17
N THR A 77 -16.98 17.18 -18.15
CA THR A 77 -15.99 18.05 -17.51
C THR A 77 -15.12 17.22 -16.56
N PRO A 78 -13.78 17.19 -16.73
CA PRO A 78 -12.92 16.45 -15.82
C PRO A 78 -12.92 17.08 -14.43
N PHE A 79 -12.91 16.25 -13.39
CA PHE A 79 -12.75 16.69 -12.01
C PHE A 79 -11.72 15.83 -11.27
N THR A 80 -11.14 16.42 -10.24
CA THR A 80 -10.27 15.72 -9.29
C THR A 80 -10.70 16.11 -7.90
N THR A 81 -10.95 15.12 -7.05
CA THR A 81 -11.34 15.38 -5.68
C THR A 81 -10.11 15.65 -4.81
N PRO A 82 -10.26 16.41 -3.70
CA PRO A 82 -9.27 16.32 -2.63
C PRO A 82 -9.25 14.89 -2.09
N TRP A 83 -8.20 14.52 -1.34
CA TRP A 83 -8.23 13.22 -0.68
C TRP A 83 -9.45 13.13 0.26
N MET A 84 -10.12 11.98 0.32
CA MET A 84 -11.33 11.72 1.12
C MET A 84 -11.21 10.39 1.86
N TYR A 85 -11.92 10.23 2.97
CA TYR A 85 -11.99 8.96 3.69
C TYR A 85 -13.06 8.06 3.08
N SER A 86 -12.76 6.78 2.88
CA SER A 86 -13.82 5.80 2.62
C SER A 86 -14.66 5.62 3.89
N THR A 87 -15.96 5.91 3.81
CA THR A 87 -16.92 5.77 4.92
C THR A 87 -17.71 4.49 4.85
N ASN A 88 -17.95 3.98 3.64
CA ASN A 88 -18.65 2.72 3.39
C ASN A 88 -18.00 1.98 2.21
N VAL A 89 -17.96 0.65 2.30
CA VAL A 89 -17.39 -0.24 1.28
C VAL A 89 -18.33 -1.39 0.91
N THR A 90 -19.57 -1.37 1.41
CA THR A 90 -20.52 -2.48 1.27
C THR A 90 -21.40 -2.25 0.04
N ASN A 91 -21.01 -2.83 -1.10
CA ASN A 91 -21.66 -2.75 -2.42
C ASN A 91 -21.75 -1.35 -3.07
N GLU A 92 -21.73 -0.28 -2.29
CA GLU A 92 -21.62 1.11 -2.71
C GLU A 92 -20.44 1.73 -1.95
N ALA A 93 -19.54 2.36 -2.70
CA ALA A 93 -18.35 2.98 -2.15
C ALA A 93 -18.65 4.44 -1.85
N GLU A 94 -18.71 4.78 -0.57
CA GLU A 94 -18.94 6.16 -0.11
C GLU A 94 -17.62 6.75 0.40
N PHE A 95 -17.40 8.01 0.05
CA PHE A 95 -16.25 8.77 0.48
C PHE A 95 -16.67 10.14 1.01
N GLY A 96 -16.04 10.56 2.10
CA GLY A 96 -16.35 11.82 2.77
C GLY A 96 -15.11 12.56 3.25
N ARG A 97 -15.14 13.89 3.17
CA ARG A 97 -14.18 14.76 3.87
C ARG A 97 -14.79 16.10 4.24
N THR A 98 -14.43 16.58 5.43
CA THR A 98 -14.68 17.96 5.84
C THR A 98 -13.35 18.69 6.00
N ILE A 99 -13.23 19.89 5.43
CA ILE A 99 -12.08 20.78 5.58
C ILE A 99 -12.55 22.03 6.31
N THR A 100 -12.03 22.29 7.51
CA THR A 100 -12.29 23.52 8.26
C THR A 100 -11.19 24.54 8.01
N LEU A 101 -11.56 25.69 7.46
CA LEU A 101 -10.65 26.82 7.22
C LEU A 101 -10.06 27.31 8.56
N ASN A 102 -8.74 27.52 8.58
CA ASN A 102 -7.93 28.00 9.73
C ASN A 102 -7.69 27.00 10.87
N GLN A 103 -8.00 25.71 10.70
CA GLN A 103 -7.44 24.67 11.58
C GLN A 103 -6.27 23.98 10.88
N PRO A 104 -5.12 23.79 11.54
CA PRO A 104 -4.14 22.82 11.03
C PRO A 104 -4.85 21.47 10.91
N ASN A 105 -4.58 20.70 9.86
CA ASN A 105 -5.10 19.34 9.69
C ASN A 105 -4.60 18.44 10.84
N SER A 106 -5.15 18.59 12.05
CA SER A 106 -4.85 17.75 13.20
C SER A 106 -5.80 16.56 13.14
N GLU A 107 -5.47 15.61 12.27
CA GLU A 107 -6.25 14.38 12.16
C GLU A 107 -5.58 13.29 12.99
N ALA A 108 -6.23 12.90 14.07
CA ALA A 108 -5.93 11.65 14.75
C ALA A 108 -6.32 10.50 13.80
N ILE A 109 -5.31 9.95 13.14
CA ILE A 109 -5.44 8.87 12.17
C ILE A 109 -5.78 7.58 12.94
N SER A 110 -6.95 6.99 12.70
CA SER A 110 -7.06 5.53 12.82
C SER A 110 -6.34 4.92 11.63
N ALA A 111 -5.00 4.97 11.69
CA ALA A 111 -4.13 4.35 10.73
C ALA A 111 -4.29 2.85 10.92
N VAL A 112 -5.22 2.22 10.18
CA VAL A 112 -4.95 0.85 9.75
C VAL A 112 -3.69 0.97 8.91
N SER A 113 -2.56 0.67 9.55
CA SER A 113 -1.21 0.76 9.03
C SER A 113 -1.17 0.24 7.60
N VAL A 114 -1.24 1.15 6.62
CA VAL A 114 -0.83 0.84 5.25
C VAL A 114 0.60 0.35 5.39
N PRO A 115 0.90 -0.92 5.04
CA PRO A 115 2.25 -1.43 5.19
C PRO A 115 3.21 -0.49 4.46
N PRO A 116 4.41 -0.21 4.99
CA PRO A 116 5.37 0.73 4.40
C PRO A 116 5.94 0.26 3.05
N TYR A 117 5.32 -0.74 2.42
CA TYR A 117 5.74 -1.41 1.21
C TYR A 117 4.54 -1.74 0.29
N ILE A 118 4.80 -1.79 -1.01
CA ILE A 118 3.87 -2.25 -2.06
C ILE A 118 4.17 -3.71 -2.41
N THR A 119 3.15 -4.50 -2.74
CA THR A 119 3.29 -5.89 -3.19
C THR A 119 3.43 -5.96 -4.71
N LEU A 120 4.52 -6.56 -5.19
CA LEU A 120 4.84 -6.68 -6.62
C LEU A 120 4.34 -8.00 -7.22
N GLY A 121 4.29 -9.08 -6.44
CA GLY A 121 3.78 -10.36 -6.90
C GLY A 121 3.94 -11.48 -5.87
N PRO A 122 3.13 -12.55 -5.96
CA PRO A 122 3.18 -13.65 -5.01
C PRO A 122 4.37 -14.57 -5.26
N LEU A 123 4.85 -15.18 -4.19
CA LEU A 123 5.87 -16.21 -4.16
C LEU A 123 5.36 -17.42 -3.37
N THR A 124 5.64 -18.61 -3.90
CA THR A 124 5.34 -19.91 -3.27
C THR A 124 6.62 -20.71 -3.08
N ASP A 125 6.59 -21.77 -2.28
CA ASP A 125 7.77 -22.60 -1.97
C ASP A 125 8.95 -21.74 -1.47
N ILE A 126 8.65 -20.79 -0.58
CA ILE A 126 9.66 -19.86 -0.07
C ILE A 126 10.57 -20.58 0.92
N THR A 127 11.87 -20.55 0.64
CA THR A 127 12.93 -20.97 1.55
C THR A 127 13.74 -19.76 1.96
N VAL A 128 13.82 -19.51 3.27
CA VAL A 128 14.60 -18.43 3.89
C VAL A 128 15.78 -19.05 4.61
N SER A 129 16.99 -18.61 4.28
CA SER A 129 18.22 -19.00 4.95
C SER A 129 19.08 -17.79 5.31
N GLN A 130 19.94 -17.96 6.31
CA GLN A 130 20.93 -16.98 6.72
C GLN A 130 22.32 -17.50 6.35
N LEU A 131 23.09 -16.67 5.64
CA LEU A 131 24.50 -16.92 5.41
C LEU A 131 25.36 -16.30 6.50
N PHE A 132 26.29 -17.09 7.03
CA PHE A 132 27.30 -16.62 7.95
C PHE A 132 28.62 -16.39 7.20
N PRO A 133 29.15 -15.16 7.17
CA PRO A 133 30.47 -14.89 6.61
C PRO A 133 31.57 -15.47 7.52
N ALA A 134 32.79 -15.52 7.01
CA ALA A 134 33.97 -15.89 7.80
C ALA A 134 34.06 -15.03 9.08
N PRO A 135 34.49 -15.61 10.23
CA PRO A 135 35.15 -16.90 10.40
C PRO A 135 34.22 -18.11 10.67
N ALA A 136 32.92 -17.90 10.85
CA ALA A 136 31.95 -18.96 11.11
C ALA A 136 31.15 -19.29 9.83
N ILE A 137 31.83 -19.82 8.81
CA ILE A 137 31.21 -20.09 7.50
C ILE A 137 30.10 -21.14 7.64
N GLY A 138 28.90 -20.82 7.19
CA GLY A 138 27.77 -21.75 7.18
C GLY A 138 26.49 -21.13 6.65
N GLU A 139 25.51 -21.99 6.42
CA GLU A 139 24.14 -21.60 6.08
C GLU A 139 23.21 -22.15 7.15
N ARG A 140 22.28 -21.32 7.61
CA ARG A 140 21.22 -21.75 8.53
C ARG A 140 19.88 -21.52 7.88
N LEU A 141 19.12 -22.60 7.77
CA LEU A 141 17.73 -22.56 7.39
C LEU A 141 16.87 -21.91 8.48
N LEU A 142 15.97 -21.01 8.07
CA LEU A 142 15.11 -20.24 8.96
C LEU A 142 13.63 -20.52 8.71
N ILE A 143 13.22 -20.57 7.43
CA ILE A 143 11.86 -20.89 7.01
C ILE A 143 11.91 -21.83 5.81
N GLU A 144 11.06 -22.86 5.80
CA GLU A 144 10.81 -23.72 4.64
C GLU A 144 9.34 -23.72 4.24
N ASN A 145 9.09 -24.03 2.96
CA ASN A 145 7.76 -24.20 2.39
C ASN A 145 6.85 -23.00 2.68
N GLY A 146 7.43 -21.81 2.64
CA GLY A 146 6.71 -20.57 2.91
C GLY A 146 5.88 -20.08 1.73
N SER A 147 4.96 -19.17 2.03
CA SER A 147 4.23 -18.43 1.00
C SER A 147 4.21 -16.95 1.36
N GLY A 148 4.17 -16.09 0.35
CA GLY A 148 4.41 -14.67 0.56
C GLY A 148 4.36 -13.85 -0.70
N ASN A 149 4.91 -12.64 -0.64
CA ASN A 149 4.95 -11.71 -1.76
C ASN A 149 6.32 -11.07 -1.89
N VAL A 150 6.74 -10.79 -3.12
CA VAL A 150 7.77 -9.78 -3.37
C VAL A 150 7.19 -8.42 -3.02
N ILE A 151 7.94 -7.64 -2.26
CA ILE A 151 7.56 -6.31 -1.82
C ILE A 151 8.60 -5.26 -2.24
N ALA A 152 8.22 -4.01 -2.32
CA ALA A 152 9.12 -2.88 -2.49
C ALA A 152 8.75 -1.74 -1.53
N THR A 153 9.73 -1.02 -0.95
CA THR A 153 9.43 0.06 0.01
C THR A 153 8.76 1.25 -0.65
N ARG A 154 7.93 1.94 0.14
CA ARG A 154 7.23 3.18 -0.25
C ARG A 154 8.04 4.43 0.09
N THR A 155 8.98 4.32 1.03
CA THR A 155 9.83 5.40 1.56
C THR A 155 11.27 5.18 1.16
N GLY A 156 11.62 5.60 -0.05
CA GLY A 156 12.94 5.41 -0.63
C GLY A 156 12.81 5.22 -2.13
N THR A 157 13.86 5.55 -2.86
CA THR A 157 14.02 5.28 -4.30
C THR A 157 13.52 3.85 -4.62
N PRO A 158 12.90 3.57 -5.79
CA PRO A 158 12.38 2.24 -6.19
C PRO A 158 13.39 1.07 -6.23
N HIS A 159 14.54 1.22 -5.58
CA HIS A 159 15.67 0.29 -5.51
C HIS A 159 15.63 -0.64 -4.28
N GLU A 160 14.66 -0.49 -3.38
CA GLU A 160 14.54 -1.32 -2.17
C GLU A 160 13.46 -2.39 -2.34
N MET A 161 13.84 -3.49 -3.01
CA MET A 161 13.02 -4.69 -3.11
C MET A 161 13.24 -5.60 -1.89
N GLY A 162 12.27 -6.46 -1.62
CA GLY A 162 12.40 -7.51 -0.65
C GLY A 162 11.26 -8.50 -0.70
N VAL A 163 11.08 -9.25 0.38
CA VAL A 163 10.09 -10.34 0.46
C VAL A 163 9.35 -10.27 1.78
N GLU A 164 8.03 -10.36 1.69
CA GLU A 164 7.13 -10.64 2.79
C GLU A 164 6.82 -12.13 2.79
N VAL A 165 7.01 -12.82 3.92
CA VAL A 165 6.71 -14.24 4.10
C VAL A 165 5.56 -14.35 5.10
N ILE A 166 4.39 -14.75 4.61
CA ILE A 166 3.14 -14.81 5.36
C ILE A 166 3.05 -16.10 6.17
N SER A 167 3.48 -17.22 5.58
CA SER A 167 3.43 -18.55 6.20
C SER A 167 4.69 -19.36 5.90
N GLY A 168 4.88 -20.48 6.60
CA GLY A 168 5.97 -21.43 6.39
C GLY A 168 6.40 -22.12 7.68
N ASN A 169 7.15 -23.22 7.56
CA ASN A 169 7.70 -23.91 8.73
C ASN A 169 8.96 -23.20 9.23
N ARG A 170 8.88 -22.61 10.42
CA ARG A 170 9.98 -21.84 11.01
C ARG A 170 10.89 -22.75 11.82
N SER A 171 12.01 -23.14 11.23
CA SER A 171 13.05 -23.96 11.89
C SER A 171 14.07 -23.10 12.66
N GLY A 172 14.12 -21.79 12.40
CA GLY A 172 15.04 -20.86 13.04
C GLY A 172 14.35 -19.70 13.76
N LYS A 173 15.05 -19.12 14.76
CA LYS A 173 14.61 -17.90 15.44
C LYS A 173 14.99 -16.68 14.58
N LEU A 174 13.99 -15.96 14.09
CA LEU A 174 14.17 -14.67 13.42
C LEU A 174 14.30 -13.54 14.44
N VAL A 175 15.16 -12.58 14.17
CA VAL A 175 15.36 -11.38 15.00
C VAL A 175 15.41 -10.16 14.09
N VAL A 176 14.82 -9.05 14.53
CA VAL A 176 14.92 -7.75 13.85
C VAL A 176 16.39 -7.37 13.68
N GLY A 177 16.78 -6.90 12.50
CA GLY A 177 18.15 -6.51 12.16
C GLY A 177 19.06 -7.67 11.73
N MET A 178 18.55 -8.89 11.64
CA MET A 178 19.31 -10.04 11.13
C MET A 178 19.66 -9.84 9.64
N LYS A 179 20.96 -9.88 9.31
CA LYS A 179 21.51 -9.61 7.96
C LYS A 179 21.94 -10.90 7.24
N ASN A 180 22.32 -10.74 5.98
CA ASN A 180 22.79 -11.81 5.09
C ASN A 180 21.74 -12.91 4.89
N ILE A 181 20.48 -12.50 4.82
CA ILE A 181 19.37 -13.38 4.53
C ILE A 181 19.30 -13.62 3.02
N ILE A 182 19.20 -14.89 2.65
CA ILE A 182 18.87 -15.35 1.31
C ILE A 182 17.45 -15.88 1.33
N ILE A 183 16.66 -15.49 0.34
CA ILE A 183 15.31 -15.97 0.14
C ILE A 183 15.20 -16.50 -1.27
N SER A 184 14.77 -17.74 -1.40
CA SER A 184 14.41 -18.34 -2.69
C SER A 184 12.94 -18.73 -2.69
N GLY A 185 12.29 -18.67 -3.83
CA GLY A 185 10.89 -19.10 -3.98
C GLY A 185 10.51 -19.18 -5.45
N LYS A 186 9.32 -19.70 -5.75
CA LYS A 186 8.77 -19.78 -7.10
C LYS A 186 7.81 -18.64 -7.36
N ASN A 187 7.94 -17.99 -8.52
CA ASN A 187 6.98 -17.01 -8.99
C ASN A 187 5.70 -17.68 -9.57
N LYS A 188 4.75 -16.87 -10.04
CA LYS A 188 3.51 -17.36 -10.68
C LYS A 188 3.75 -18.31 -11.88
N GLU A 189 4.89 -18.18 -12.55
CA GLU A 189 5.28 -19.01 -13.70
C GLU A 189 6.02 -20.30 -13.28
N GLY A 190 6.17 -20.54 -11.96
CA GLY A 190 6.92 -21.67 -11.42
C GLY A 190 8.44 -21.53 -11.50
N LYS A 191 8.96 -20.37 -11.93
CA LYS A 191 10.40 -20.09 -12.01
C LYS A 191 10.94 -19.72 -10.63
N THR A 192 12.10 -20.26 -10.30
CA THR A 192 12.82 -19.93 -9.07
C THR A 192 13.36 -18.50 -9.15
N VAL A 193 13.03 -17.69 -8.17
CA VAL A 193 13.56 -16.34 -7.93
C VAL A 193 14.32 -16.36 -6.62
N THR A 194 15.50 -15.75 -6.62
CA THR A 194 16.36 -15.69 -5.44
C THR A 194 16.72 -14.24 -5.14
N PHE A 195 16.59 -13.86 -3.87
CA PHE A 195 16.98 -12.58 -3.31
C PHE A 195 18.08 -12.83 -2.28
N GLY A 196 19.20 -12.12 -2.37
CA GLY A 196 20.31 -12.24 -1.42
C GLY A 196 20.49 -10.97 -0.61
N HIS A 197 21.37 -10.98 0.40
CA HIS A 197 21.74 -9.79 1.17
C HIS A 197 20.55 -9.02 1.79
N LEU A 198 19.50 -9.73 2.18
CA LEU A 198 18.34 -9.13 2.83
C LEU A 198 18.57 -8.98 4.34
N THR A 199 17.83 -8.04 4.93
CA THR A 199 17.77 -7.79 6.36
C THR A 199 16.35 -8.02 6.87
N CYS A 200 16.21 -8.79 7.94
CA CYS A 200 14.94 -9.02 8.62
C CYS A 200 14.49 -7.76 9.37
N LEU A 201 13.38 -7.15 8.97
CA LEU A 201 12.80 -6.00 9.66
C LEU A 201 11.68 -6.38 10.60
N ASN A 202 10.91 -7.40 10.26
CA ASN A 202 9.86 -7.94 11.13
C ASN A 202 10.00 -9.46 11.20
N PRO A 203 10.30 -10.02 12.39
CA PRO A 203 10.38 -11.46 12.57
C PRO A 203 9.00 -12.11 12.83
N ASN A 204 7.92 -11.33 12.97
CA ASN A 204 6.58 -11.87 13.25
C ASN A 204 5.90 -12.43 12.00
N GLU A 205 4.61 -12.79 12.06
CA GLU A 205 3.81 -13.18 10.89
C GLU A 205 2.96 -11.99 10.45
N PRO A 206 3.19 -11.39 9.27
CA PRO A 206 4.15 -11.78 8.23
C PRO A 206 5.59 -11.33 8.54
N ALA A 207 6.56 -12.15 8.14
CA ALA A 207 7.98 -11.83 8.27
C ALA A 207 8.42 -10.96 7.09
N ILE A 208 9.11 -9.85 7.37
CA ILE A 208 9.46 -8.85 6.38
C ILE A 208 10.98 -8.79 6.23
N PHE A 209 11.45 -8.92 5.00
CA PHE A 209 12.87 -8.89 4.65
C PHE A 209 13.09 -7.87 3.54
N LEU A 210 14.04 -6.94 3.71
CA LEU A 210 14.33 -5.89 2.74
C LEU A 210 15.84 -5.79 2.46
N HIS A 211 16.20 -5.36 1.26
CA HIS A 211 17.57 -4.94 0.97
C HIS A 211 17.90 -3.70 1.78
N GLN A 212 18.88 -3.79 2.67
CA GLN A 212 19.41 -2.61 3.35
C GLN A 212 20.49 -1.99 2.45
N PHE A 213 20.27 -0.76 1.98
CA PHE A 213 21.37 0.05 1.47
C PHE A 213 22.28 0.40 2.66
N GLY A 214 23.57 0.12 2.51
CA GLY A 214 24.58 0.63 3.43
C GLY A 214 24.54 2.16 3.42
N SER A 215 24.46 2.76 4.60
CA SER A 215 25.26 3.95 4.88
C SER A 215 26.71 3.52 4.68
N ASN A 216 27.31 3.92 3.56
CA ASN A 216 28.76 3.99 3.48
C ASN A 216 29.20 5.08 4.47
N GLU A 217 29.59 4.65 5.67
CA GLU A 217 30.70 5.25 6.40
C GLU A 217 31.74 4.16 6.65
#